data_AF-A0A832G150-F1
#
_entry.id   AF-A0A832G150-F1
#
_cell.length_a   1.000
_cell.length_b   1.000
_cell.length_c   1.000
_cell.angle_alpha   90.00
_cell.angle_beta   90.00
_cell.angle_gamma   90.00
#
_symmetry.space_group_name_H-M   'P 1'
#
loop_
_entity.id
_entity.type
_entity.pdbx_description
1 polymer ?
#
loop_
_entity_poly.entity_id
_entity_poly.type
_entity_poly.pdbx_seq_one_letter_code
_entity_poly.pdbx_strand_id
1 'polypeptide(L)' 'MIVLSGGTGTPKLLVGLKEVAEFSVVVNTAEDIWISGNKICPDIDSVIYALAEIIDEEKWWGIRGDSFRTHEA' A
#
# COMPACT_ATOMS: atom_id res chain seq x y z
N MET A 1 17.54 -9.18 -1.02
CA MET A 1 16.52 -9.73 -1.95
C MET A 1 15.71 -8.59 -2.53
N ILE A 2 15.25 -8.68 -3.78
CA ILE A 2 14.37 -7.67 -4.39
C ILE A 2 13.02 -8.32 -4.72
N VAL A 3 11.92 -7.65 -4.38
CA VAL A 3 10.55 -8.07 -4.69
C VAL A 3 9.89 -7.05 -5.60
N LEU A 4 9.24 -7.50 -6.67
CA LEU A 4 8.38 -6.65 -7.50
C LEU A 4 6.97 -6.66 -6.92
N SER A 5 6.41 -5.48 -6.63
CA SER A 5 5.11 -5.34 -5.97
C SER A 5 4.13 -4.52 -6.80
N GLY A 6 2.87 -4.93 -6.77
CA GLY A 6 1.72 -4.24 -7.36
C GLY A 6 0.43 -4.93 -6.95
N GLY A 7 -0.67 -4.17 -6.93
CA GLY A 7 -1.96 -4.61 -6.43
C GLY A 7 -1.92 -5.06 -4.97
N THR A 8 -2.89 -5.89 -4.58
CA THR A 8 -3.11 -6.29 -3.18
C THR A 8 -2.44 -7.61 -2.78
N GLY A 9 -1.94 -8.38 -3.75
CA GLY A 9 -1.35 -9.70 -3.50
C GLY A 9 0.03 -9.63 -2.85
N THR A 10 0.94 -8.85 -3.45
CA THR A 10 2.33 -8.75 -2.96
C THR A 10 2.44 -8.12 -1.57
N PRO A 11 1.68 -7.06 -1.19
CA PRO A 11 1.68 -6.56 0.17
C PRO A 11 1.43 -7.63 1.24
N LYS A 12 0.54 -8.60 0.98
CA LYS A 12 0.29 -9.75 1.89
C LYS A 12 1.53 -10.60 2.10
N LEU A 13 2.26 -10.89 1.01
CA LEU A 13 3.52 -11.64 1.07
C LEU A 13 4.57 -10.86 1.86
N LEU A 14 4.69 -9.54 1.63
CA LEU A 14 5.69 -8.70 2.27
C LEU A 14 5.51 -8.64 3.80
N VAL A 15 4.27 -8.65 4.30
CA VAL A 15 3.97 -8.72 5.74
C VAL A 15 4.55 -9.98 6.38
N GLY A 16 4.49 -11.14 5.70
CA GLY A 16 5.14 -12.36 6.21
C GLY A 16 6.66 -12.35 5.98
N LEU A 17 7.11 -11.77 4.87
CA LEU A 17 8.52 -11.76 4.49
C LEU A 17 9.39 -10.94 5.44
N LYS A 18 8.85 -9.85 6.01
CA LYS A 18 9.58 -8.97 6.93
C LYS A 18 10.03 -9.67 8.22
N GLU A 19 9.33 -10.74 8.59
CA GLU A 19 9.64 -11.54 9.79
C GLU A 19 10.85 -12.47 9.59
N VAL A 20 11.24 -12.74 8.34
CA VAL A 20 12.23 -13.78 8.02
C VAL A 20 13.42 -13.31 7.20
N ALA A 21 13.35 -12.13 6.57
CA ALA A 21 14.42 -11.63 5.73
C ALA A 21 14.39 -10.11 5.53
N GLU A 22 15.58 -9.53 5.30
CA GLU A 22 15.71 -8.18 4.74
C GLU A 22 15.52 -8.18 3.21
N PHE A 23 14.80 -7.18 2.71
CA PHE A 23 14.51 -7.04 1.28
C PHE A 23 14.36 -5.57 0.86
N SER A 24 14.36 -5.35 -0.44
CA SER A 24 13.96 -4.11 -1.07
C SER A 24 12.77 -4.38 -1.98
N VAL A 25 11.88 -3.40 -2.12
CA VAL A 25 10.68 -3.53 -2.96
C VAL A 25 10.77 -2.54 -4.12
N VAL A 26 10.53 -3.02 -5.33
CA VAL A 26 10.29 -2.18 -6.51
C VAL A 26 8.80 -2.23 -6.79
N VAL A 27 8.15 -1.08 -6.68
CA VAL A 27 6.68 -0.99 -6.69
C VAL A 27 6.19 -0.44 -8.03
N ASN A 28 5.10 -0.98 -8.54
CA ASN A 28 4.37 -0.48 -9.70
C ASN A 28 3.94 0.98 -9.49
N THR A 29 4.03 1.78 -10.56
CA THR A 29 3.59 3.18 -10.60
C THR A 29 2.67 3.47 -11.78
N ALA A 30 2.24 2.45 -12.52
CA ALA A 30 1.37 2.64 -13.69
C ALA A 30 -0.02 3.17 -13.32
N GLU A 31 -0.41 3.00 -12.05
CA GLU A 31 -1.69 3.43 -11.49
C GLU A 31 -1.60 4.76 -10.72
N ASP A 32 -0.42 5.41 -10.71
CA ASP A 32 -0.24 6.72 -10.11
C ASP A 32 -1.13 7.75 -10.82
N ILE A 33 -1.85 8.56 -10.04
CA ILE A 33 -2.81 9.54 -10.60
C ILE A 33 -2.87 10.82 -9.76
N TRP A 34 -3.16 11.95 -10.41
CA TRP A 34 -3.44 13.21 -9.72
C TRP A 34 -4.93 13.32 -9.41
N ILE A 35 -5.28 13.39 -8.12
CA ILE A 35 -6.65 13.55 -7.63
C ILE A 35 -6.67 14.64 -6.56
N SER A 36 -7.66 15.53 -6.61
CA SER A 36 -7.83 16.62 -5.64
C SER A 36 -6.57 17.48 -5.43
N GLY A 37 -5.80 17.71 -6.50
CA GLY A 37 -4.56 18.50 -6.47
C GLY A 37 -3.33 17.78 -5.91
N ASN A 38 -3.44 16.49 -5.56
CA ASN A 38 -2.37 15.69 -4.97
C ASN A 38 -2.06 14.46 -5.84
N LYS A 39 -0.82 13.99 -5.80
CA LYS A 39 -0.43 12.73 -6.46
C LYS A 39 -0.73 11.55 -5.52
N ILE A 40 -1.53 10.62 -5.99
CA ILE A 40 -1.85 9.36 -5.32
C ILE A 40 -1.06 8.24 -5.99
N CYS A 41 -0.41 7.39 -5.19
CA CYS A 41 0.43 6.28 -5.65
C CYS A 41 -0.05 4.97 -4.99
N PRO A 42 -1.15 4.35 -5.49
CA PRO A 42 -1.90 3.34 -4.74
C PRO A 42 -1.08 2.13 -4.26
N ASP A 43 -0.23 1.59 -5.13
CA ASP A 43 0.57 0.42 -4.81
C ASP A 43 1.73 0.74 -3.85
N ILE A 44 2.34 1.93 -4.00
CA ILE A 44 3.39 2.41 -3.09
C ILE A 44 2.79 2.58 -1.69
N ASP A 45 1.66 3.26 -1.60
CA ASP A 45 0.97 3.53 -0.34
C ASP A 45 0.54 2.22 0.33
N SER A 46 0.02 1.26 -0.45
CA SER A 46 -0.38 -0.05 0.08
C SER A 46 0.82 -0.84 0.63
N VAL A 47 1.99 -0.79 -0.01
CA VAL A 47 3.22 -1.40 0.55
C VAL A 47 3.64 -0.72 1.84
N ILE A 48 3.62 0.62 1.89
CA ILE A 48 3.97 1.39 3.09
C ILE A 48 3.02 1.04 4.23
N TYR A 49 1.71 1.09 4.01
CA TYR A 49 0.70 0.82 5.04
C TYR A 49 0.74 -0.62 5.53
N ALA A 50 0.99 -1.60 4.63
CA ALA A 50 1.09 -2.99 5.01
C ALA A 50 2.31 -3.26 5.90
N LEU A 51 3.49 -2.74 5.52
CA LEU A 51 4.71 -2.92 6.29
C LEU A 51 4.69 -2.15 7.62
N ALA A 52 3.99 -1.02 7.67
CA ALA A 52 3.74 -0.24 8.88
C ALA A 52 2.60 -0.80 9.76
N GLU A 53 1.95 -1.89 9.36
CA GLU A 53 0.85 -2.54 10.10
C GLU A 53 -0.39 -1.67 10.32
N ILE A 54 -0.60 -0.66 9.47
CA ILE A 54 -1.74 0.26 9.54
C ILE A 54 -2.72 0.09 8.38
N ILE A 55 -2.47 -0.85 7.47
CA ILE A 55 -3.35 -1.12 6.33
C ILE A 55 -4.72 -1.62 6.79
N ASP A 56 -5.77 -1.22 6.07
CA ASP A 56 -7.08 -1.85 6.13
C ASP A 56 -6.98 -3.27 5.53
N GLU A 57 -6.97 -4.29 6.39
CA GLU A 57 -6.83 -5.71 6.01
C GLU A 57 -8.07 -6.29 5.32
N GLU A 58 -9.23 -5.63 5.39
CA GLU A 58 -10.43 -6.06 4.65
C GLU A 58 -10.27 -5.75 3.16
N LYS A 59 -9.67 -4.59 2.86
CA LYS A 59 -9.54 -4.07 1.48
C LYS A 59 -8.15 -4.26 0.88
N TRP A 60 -7.11 -4.29 1.71
CA TRP A 60 -5.69 -4.27 1.34
C TRP A 60 -5.25 -3.01 0.59
N TRP A 61 -5.90 -1.88 0.91
CA TRP A 61 -5.49 -0.52 0.55
C TRP A 61 -6.13 0.46 1.53
N GLY A 62 -5.54 1.65 1.68
CA GLY A 62 -5.98 2.65 2.67
C GLY A 62 -5.63 2.27 4.11
N ILE A 63 -5.96 3.19 5.04
CA ILE A 63 -5.60 3.08 6.46
C ILE A 63 -6.77 2.46 7.24
N ARG A 64 -6.45 1.53 8.14
CA ARG A 64 -7.43 0.87 9.01
C ARG A 64 -8.15 1.89 9.89
N GLY A 65 -9.48 1.86 9.86
CA GLY A 65 -10.31 2.74 10.67
C GLY A 65 -10.33 4.21 10.23
N ASP A 66 -9.87 4.50 9.02
CA ASP A 66 -9.93 5.86 8.47
C ASP A 66 -11.38 6.33 8.25
N SER A 67 -11.57 7.65 8.28
CA SER A 67 -12.86 8.30 8.01
C SER A 67 -12.90 8.92 6.62
N PHE A 68 -14.09 9.12 6.05
CA PHE A 68 -14.25 9.62 4.69
C PHE A 68 -14.87 11.04 4.64
N ARG A 69 -14.72 11.83 5.71
CA ARG A 69 -15.42 13.13 5.88
C ARG A 69 -15.25 14.09 4.71
N THR A 70 -14.05 14.20 4.14
CA THR A 70 -13.79 15.10 2.99
C THR A 70 -14.33 14.52 1.68
N HIS A 71 -14.38 13.19 1.54
CA HIS A 71 -14.95 12.54 0.37
C HIS A 71 -16.48 12.63 0.34
N GLU A 72 -17.11 12.62 1.52
CA GLU A 72 -18.57 12.69 1.70
C GLU A 72 -19.13 14.12 1.75
N ALA A 73 -18.27 15.15 1.76
CA ALA A 73 -18.65 16.55 1.87
C ALA A 73 -19.20 17.16 0.57
#